data_AF-A0A2N3HKP7-F1
#
_entry.id   AF-A0A2N3HKP7-F1
#
_cell.length_a   1.000
_cell.length_b   1.000
_cell.length_c   1.000
_cell.angle_alpha   90.00
_cell.angle_beta   90.00
_cell.angle_gamma   90.00
#
_symmetry.space_group_name_H-M   'P 1'
#
loop_
_entity.id
_entity.type
_entity.pdbx_description
1 polymer ?
#
loop_
_entity_poly.entity_id
_entity_poly.type
_entity_poly.pdbx_seq_one_letter_code
_entity_poly.pdbx_strand_id
1 'polypeptide(L)'
;MECISVFDMLKIGIGPSSSHTLGPWRAAERWIKELKEKNRFDTIENITVDLYGSLSLTGKGHATDYAIMLGLSGADPEYIPTESIQSIIDNINHTKTLNLNNEKPIAFDPKTQIIFNKTFLPFHANALTFRATINGKNKKSTFYSIGGGFVVKKKRKNAKIKESIFNTFPYPITLGTELLDYCKKLDVSISDVVLENEKYIRTEKQIDFELSRIWNTMLECMYIGCHTNGNLPGGLNVKRRAHDIHEKLLSNHLYSNPQEWLEAIRKTEVNFRAILKWVSCFALSVNEVNASFGRVVTAPTNGSAGVIPAVLMYYLVNENHEADFSHIKKFLLVAGEIGSIFKKGATISAAMGGCQAEIGVSSAMAAAALCELMGGTPEQVLIGAEIAMEHHLGLTCDPIGGLVQIPCIERNAMGAIKAINAAELALETNPKDIKVPLDKVVNTMWETAKDMNSKYKETSEGGLAIGVNMTDC
;
A
#
# COMPACT_ATOMS: atom_id res chain seq x y z
N MET A 1 13.07 -18.14 3.93
CA MET A 1 11.77 -17.66 3.41
C MET A 1 11.24 -16.58 4.35
N GLU A 2 10.50 -15.57 3.88
CA GLU A 2 9.98 -14.50 4.76
C GLU A 2 8.59 -14.87 5.29
N CYS A 3 8.43 -14.84 6.61
CA CYS A 3 7.12 -14.77 7.24
C CYS A 3 6.50 -13.39 6.97
N ILE A 4 5.26 -13.38 6.49
CA ILE A 4 4.49 -12.18 6.13
C ILE A 4 3.13 -12.35 6.77
N SER A 5 2.80 -11.47 7.69
CA SER A 5 1.51 -11.44 8.36
C SER A 5 0.51 -10.55 7.60
N VAL A 6 -0.79 -10.65 7.88
CA VAL A 6 -1.82 -9.79 7.27
C VAL A 6 -1.54 -8.30 7.56
N PHE A 7 -1.02 -8.00 8.76
CA PHE A 7 -0.61 -6.65 9.17
C PHE A 7 0.69 -6.20 8.49
N ASP A 8 1.43 -7.12 7.86
CA ASP A 8 2.57 -6.78 7.02
C ASP A 8 2.13 -6.27 5.65
N MET A 9 0.94 -6.68 5.19
CA MET A 9 0.32 -6.28 3.92
C MET A 9 -0.59 -5.06 4.07
N LEU A 10 -1.31 -4.99 5.20
CA LEU A 10 -2.27 -3.94 5.55
C LEU A 10 -1.69 -3.06 6.66
N LYS A 11 -1.02 -1.96 6.29
CA LYS A 11 -0.33 -1.05 7.22
C LYS A 11 -0.90 0.34 7.17
N ILE A 12 -1.17 0.91 8.33
CA ILE A 12 -1.50 2.33 8.43
C ILE A 12 -0.22 3.15 8.20
N GLY A 13 -0.34 4.20 7.40
CA GLY A 13 0.73 5.13 7.14
C GLY A 13 0.24 6.39 6.43
N ILE A 14 1.17 7.16 5.87
CA ILE A 14 0.88 8.39 5.14
C ILE A 14 1.13 8.20 3.64
N GLY A 15 0.27 8.79 2.82
CA GLY A 15 0.46 8.92 1.38
C GLY A 15 1.66 9.81 0.98
N PRO A 16 2.03 9.88 -0.31
CA PRO A 16 1.36 9.22 -1.43
C PRO A 16 1.91 7.82 -1.77
N SER A 17 3.09 7.43 -1.27
CA SER A 17 3.79 6.23 -1.76
C SER A 17 4.38 5.36 -0.65
N SER A 18 4.13 4.05 -0.68
CA SER A 18 4.76 3.13 0.28
C SER A 18 6.25 2.94 0.00
N SER A 19 6.65 2.94 -1.28
CA SER A 19 8.04 2.75 -1.71
C SER A 19 8.88 4.01 -1.53
N HIS A 20 8.28 5.18 -1.76
CA HIS A 20 9.01 6.46 -1.81
C HIS A 20 8.73 7.40 -0.62
N THR A 21 7.66 7.18 0.13
CA THR A 21 7.33 7.96 1.33
C THR A 21 7.55 7.09 2.57
N LEU A 22 6.76 6.02 2.76
CA LEU A 22 6.84 5.19 3.96
C LEU A 22 8.20 4.46 4.09
N GLY A 23 8.74 3.92 3.00
CA GLY A 23 10.03 3.24 3.00
C GLY A 23 11.19 4.14 3.47
N PRO A 24 11.47 5.28 2.82
CA PRO A 24 12.51 6.22 3.27
C PRO A 24 12.32 6.71 4.71
N TRP A 25 11.07 6.93 5.13
CA TRP A 25 10.75 7.29 6.51
C TRP A 25 11.16 6.19 7.50
N ARG A 26 10.73 4.94 7.27
CA ARG A 26 11.13 3.78 8.10
C ARG A 26 12.64 3.51 8.03
N ALA A 27 13.30 3.85 6.93
CA ALA A 27 14.75 3.77 6.80
C ALA A 27 15.46 4.77 7.74
N ALA A 28 14.92 5.99 7.87
CA ALA A 28 15.44 7.00 8.79
C ALA A 28 15.26 6.57 10.25
N GLU A 29 14.07 6.09 10.64
CA GLU A 29 13.80 5.56 11.99
C GLU A 29 14.78 4.42 12.34
N ARG A 30 14.95 3.47 11.42
CA ARG A 30 15.88 2.35 11.62
C ARG A 30 17.33 2.82 11.72
N TRP A 31 17.72 3.81 10.94
CA TRP A 31 19.07 4.37 10.99
C TRP A 31 19.32 5.06 12.33
N ILE A 32 18.38 5.87 12.83
CA ILE A 32 18.44 6.49 14.16
C ILE A 32 18.55 5.43 15.25
N LYS A 33 17.70 4.39 15.21
CA LYS A 33 17.76 3.28 16.17
C LYS A 33 19.14 2.63 16.19
N GLU A 34 19.71 2.33 15.02
CA GLU A 34 21.06 1.75 14.94
C GLU A 34 22.17 2.67 15.45
N LEU A 35 21.99 4.00 15.37
CA LEU A 35 22.92 4.98 15.92
C LEU A 35 22.84 5.00 17.45
N LYS A 36 21.63 4.95 18.00
CA LYS A 36 21.38 4.88 19.45
C LYS A 36 21.91 3.60 20.06
N GLU A 37 21.62 2.44 19.47
CA GLU A 37 22.13 1.13 19.92
C GLU A 37 23.68 1.06 19.94
N LYS A 38 24.36 1.89 19.16
CA LYS A 38 25.82 1.97 19.09
C LYS A 38 26.41 3.13 19.90
N ASN A 39 25.59 3.86 20.66
CA ASN A 39 25.98 5.07 21.39
C ASN A 39 26.69 6.10 20.49
N ARG A 40 26.18 6.30 19.27
CA ARG A 40 26.74 7.23 18.27
C ARG A 40 25.84 8.40 17.95
N PHE A 41 24.60 8.38 18.45
CA PHE A 41 23.59 9.40 18.16
C PHE A 41 24.04 10.80 18.57
N ASP A 42 24.49 10.97 19.81
CA ASP A 42 24.88 12.27 20.36
C ASP A 42 26.12 12.86 19.67
N THR A 43 26.94 12.01 19.06
CA THR A 43 28.19 12.39 18.37
C THR A 43 27.99 12.75 16.89
N ILE A 44 26.76 12.81 16.40
CA ILE A 44 26.46 13.21 15.02
C ILE A 44 26.67 14.71 14.85
N GLU A 45 27.51 15.10 13.88
CA GLU A 45 27.83 16.50 13.58
C GLU A 45 27.06 17.01 12.36
N ASN A 46 26.90 16.18 11.33
CA ASN A 46 26.16 16.51 10.11
C ASN A 46 25.50 15.27 9.51
N ILE A 47 24.54 15.49 8.62
CA ILE A 47 23.81 14.44 7.92
C ILE A 47 23.65 14.81 6.45
N THR A 48 23.84 13.86 5.54
CA THR A 48 23.49 13.99 4.12
C THR A 48 22.79 12.71 3.70
N VAL A 49 21.74 12.81 2.89
CA VAL A 49 20.99 11.66 2.40
C VAL A 49 21.08 11.62 0.88
N ASP A 50 21.64 10.54 0.36
CA ASP A 50 21.72 10.30 -1.08
C ASP A 50 20.58 9.35 -1.50
N LEU A 51 19.79 9.77 -2.47
CA LEU A 51 18.75 8.98 -3.12
C LEU A 51 19.25 8.48 -4.47
N TYR A 52 18.86 7.27 -4.86
CA TYR A 52 19.37 6.57 -6.04
C TYR A 52 18.24 5.93 -6.84
N GLY A 53 18.46 5.76 -8.15
CA GLY A 53 17.58 5.05 -9.07
C GLY A 53 16.16 5.63 -9.11
N SER A 54 15.16 4.76 -9.15
CA SER A 54 13.74 5.16 -9.22
C SER A 54 13.34 6.05 -8.04
N LEU A 55 13.86 5.77 -6.83
CA LEU A 55 13.69 6.62 -5.64
C LEU A 55 14.12 8.07 -5.85
N SER A 56 15.15 8.29 -6.67
CA SER A 56 15.61 9.63 -7.02
C SER A 56 14.82 10.24 -8.18
N LEU A 57 14.38 9.45 -9.16
CA LEU A 57 13.74 9.97 -10.38
C LEU A 57 12.33 10.51 -10.08
N THR A 58 11.54 9.79 -9.29
CA THR A 58 10.16 10.17 -8.95
C THR A 58 10.03 10.72 -7.51
N GLY A 59 11.13 10.75 -6.75
CA GLY A 59 11.11 11.08 -5.32
C GLY A 59 10.56 12.47 -4.99
N LYS A 60 10.59 13.44 -5.90
CA LYS A 60 9.93 14.75 -5.69
C LYS A 60 8.41 14.64 -5.81
N GLY A 61 7.89 13.96 -6.83
CA GLY A 61 6.45 13.70 -6.98
C GLY A 61 5.89 12.83 -5.86
N HIS A 62 6.71 11.93 -5.33
CA HIS A 62 6.37 11.10 -4.17
C HIS A 62 6.73 11.71 -2.81
N ALA A 63 7.31 12.92 -2.80
CA ALA A 63 7.77 13.63 -1.60
C ALA A 63 8.61 12.79 -0.63
N THR A 64 9.58 12.10 -1.20
CA THR A 64 10.63 11.37 -0.48
C THR A 64 11.46 12.29 0.41
N ASP A 65 11.67 13.54 0.00
CA ASP A 65 12.33 14.56 0.81
C ASP A 65 11.53 14.89 2.09
N TYR A 66 10.20 14.97 2.00
CA TYR A 66 9.33 15.15 3.17
C TYR A 66 9.49 13.96 4.12
N ALA A 67 9.39 12.74 3.58
CA ALA A 67 9.56 11.52 4.35
C ALA A 67 10.91 11.43 5.08
N ILE A 68 12.00 11.86 4.43
CA ILE A 68 13.33 11.90 5.05
C ILE A 68 13.36 12.90 6.19
N MET A 69 12.83 14.12 6.00
CA MET A 69 12.80 15.15 7.03
C MET A 69 11.97 14.71 8.24
N LEU A 70 10.78 14.14 8.01
CA LEU A 70 9.89 13.69 9.08
C LEU A 70 10.47 12.47 9.82
N GLY A 71 11.00 11.50 9.09
CA GLY A 71 11.64 10.32 9.67
C GLY A 71 12.92 10.64 10.44
N LEU A 72 13.74 11.58 9.96
CA LEU A 72 14.89 12.07 10.71
C LEU A 72 14.47 12.88 11.95
N SER A 73 13.31 13.54 11.91
CA SER A 73 12.76 14.24 13.06
C SER A 73 12.16 13.31 14.12
N GLY A 74 12.11 12.00 13.87
CA GLY A 74 11.58 11.01 14.81
C GLY A 74 10.05 10.94 14.86
N ALA A 75 9.35 11.52 13.88
CA ALA A 75 7.91 11.38 13.76
C ALA A 75 7.54 9.94 13.36
N ASP A 76 6.43 9.41 13.87
CA ASP A 76 5.91 8.10 13.47
C ASP A 76 4.89 8.29 12.31
N PRO A 77 5.08 7.66 11.15
CA PRO A 77 4.17 7.78 10.02
C PRO A 77 2.78 7.19 10.30
N GLU A 78 2.61 6.38 11.34
CA GLU A 78 1.29 5.87 11.72
C GLU A 78 0.47 6.89 12.54
N TYR A 79 1.15 7.67 13.40
CA TYR A 79 0.50 8.50 14.41
C TYR A 79 0.67 10.01 14.23
N ILE A 80 1.55 10.46 13.32
CA ILE A 80 1.74 11.89 13.05
C ILE A 80 0.42 12.55 12.62
N PRO A 81 0.01 13.69 13.23
CA PRO A 81 -1.12 14.48 12.75
C PRO A 81 -0.84 15.01 11.33
N THR A 82 -1.69 14.67 10.36
CA THR A 82 -1.48 14.98 8.94
C THR A 82 -1.41 16.48 8.65
N GLU A 83 -2.18 17.27 9.38
CA GLU A 83 -2.23 18.72 9.33
C GLU A 83 -0.92 19.39 9.80
N SER A 84 -0.11 18.69 10.58
CA SER A 84 1.19 19.19 11.06
C SER A 84 2.34 18.99 10.07
N ILE A 85 2.15 18.14 9.05
CA ILE A 85 3.22 17.76 8.13
C ILE A 85 3.80 18.99 7.43
N GLN A 86 2.93 19.81 6.84
CA GLN A 86 3.38 20.96 6.05
C GLN A 86 4.13 21.98 6.92
N SER A 87 3.65 22.27 8.13
CA SER A 87 4.30 23.23 9.03
C SER A 87 5.67 22.74 9.52
N ILE A 88 5.84 21.44 9.77
CA ILE A 88 7.15 20.85 10.12
C ILE A 88 8.13 21.02 8.97
N ILE A 89 7.71 20.71 7.75
CA ILE A 89 8.55 20.82 6.55
C ILE A 89 8.93 22.27 6.28
N ASP A 90 7.98 23.20 6.38
CA ASP A 90 8.25 24.63 6.17
C ASP A 90 9.22 25.18 7.21
N ASN A 91 9.09 24.76 8.47
CA ASN A 91 10.00 25.15 9.53
C ASN A 91 11.45 24.70 9.25
N ILE A 92 11.66 23.42 8.87
CA ILE A 92 13.00 22.90 8.51
C ILE A 92 13.55 23.67 7.30
N ASN A 93 12.72 23.91 6.29
CA ASN A 93 13.13 24.65 5.09
C ASN A 93 13.54 26.09 5.37
N HIS A 94 12.86 26.76 6.30
CA HIS A 94 13.11 28.15 6.67
C HIS A 94 14.33 28.29 7.61
N THR A 95 14.35 27.52 8.70
CA THR A 95 15.37 27.63 9.76
C THR A 95 16.68 26.92 9.43
N LYS A 96 16.68 26.05 8.39
CA LYS A 96 17.83 25.20 8.04
C LYS A 96 18.32 24.36 9.21
N THR A 97 17.40 23.99 10.10
CA THR A 97 17.66 23.22 11.30
C THR A 97 16.68 22.05 11.35
N LEU A 98 17.20 20.85 11.60
CA LEU A 98 16.41 19.64 11.80
C LEU A 98 16.55 19.21 13.27
N ASN A 99 15.44 18.97 13.95
CA ASN A 99 15.46 18.43 15.32
C ASN A 99 15.56 16.91 15.26
N LEU A 100 16.79 16.38 15.20
CA LEU A 100 17.07 14.96 15.00
C LEU A 100 16.46 14.13 16.12
N ASN A 101 15.62 13.16 15.75
CA ASN A 101 14.81 12.34 16.66
C ASN A 101 14.05 13.14 17.74
N ASN A 102 13.68 14.38 17.43
CA ASN A 102 13.09 15.32 18.37
C ASN A 102 13.96 15.60 19.64
N GLU A 103 15.26 15.32 19.57
CA GLU A 103 16.19 15.37 20.72
C GLU A 103 17.36 16.33 20.51
N LYS A 104 17.87 16.43 19.28
CA LYS A 104 19.09 17.19 18.99
C LYS A 104 18.92 18.08 17.76
N PRO A 105 18.96 19.42 17.91
CA PRO A 105 18.98 20.31 16.75
C PRO A 105 20.32 20.15 16.01
N ILE A 106 20.24 20.00 14.68
CA ILE A 106 21.40 19.94 13.79
C ILE A 106 21.18 20.88 12.59
N ALA A 107 22.27 21.47 12.10
CA ALA A 107 22.23 22.22 10.84
C ALA A 107 21.88 21.27 9.69
N PHE A 108 20.80 21.58 8.98
CA PHE A 108 20.27 20.77 7.89
C PHE A 108 19.57 21.65 6.87
N ASP A 109 20.20 21.84 5.71
CA ASP A 109 19.58 22.43 4.54
C ASP A 109 19.11 21.33 3.57
N PRO A 110 17.79 21.07 3.48
CA PRO A 110 17.26 20.00 2.63
C PRO A 110 17.68 20.13 1.16
N LYS A 111 17.90 21.36 0.66
CA LYS A 111 18.27 21.61 -0.74
C LYS A 111 19.66 21.08 -1.11
N THR A 112 20.59 21.08 -0.17
CA THR A 112 21.98 20.65 -0.40
C THR A 112 22.30 19.32 0.25
N GLN A 113 21.53 18.92 1.28
CA GLN A 113 21.77 17.70 2.07
C GLN A 113 20.83 16.54 1.71
N ILE A 114 19.79 16.74 0.90
CA ILE A 114 19.02 15.65 0.27
C ILE A 114 19.37 15.63 -1.22
N ILE A 115 20.19 14.68 -1.64
CA ILE A 115 20.78 14.62 -2.98
C ILE A 115 20.11 13.55 -3.81
N PHE A 116 19.58 13.96 -4.96
CA PHE A 116 18.90 13.11 -5.93
C PHE A 116 19.91 12.65 -7.01
N ASN A 117 20.31 11.38 -6.98
CA ASN A 117 21.25 10.78 -7.92
C ASN A 117 20.54 9.92 -8.96
N LYS A 118 20.84 10.15 -10.25
CA LYS A 118 20.35 9.32 -11.37
C LYS A 118 20.97 7.91 -11.42
N THR A 119 21.96 7.63 -10.58
CA THR A 119 22.66 6.34 -10.57
C THR A 119 21.82 5.26 -9.88
N PHE A 120 21.79 4.06 -10.43
CA PHE A 120 21.14 2.89 -9.84
C PHE A 120 22.13 2.06 -9.05
N LEU A 121 21.73 1.57 -7.88
CA LEU A 121 22.53 0.63 -7.10
C LEU A 121 22.18 -0.82 -7.50
N PRO A 122 23.15 -1.77 -7.52
CA PRO A 122 22.93 -3.10 -8.11
C PRO A 122 21.90 -4.01 -7.41
N PHE A 123 21.50 -3.72 -6.18
CA PHE A 123 20.64 -4.63 -5.40
C PHE A 123 19.14 -4.40 -5.63
N HIS A 124 18.70 -3.14 -5.72
CA HIS A 124 17.31 -2.78 -5.91
C HIS A 124 17.22 -1.35 -6.47
N ALA A 125 16.20 -1.07 -7.30
CA ALA A 125 16.04 0.22 -7.96
C ALA A 125 15.81 1.39 -7.00
N ASN A 126 15.19 1.13 -5.85
CA ASN A 126 14.93 2.12 -4.81
C ASN A 126 15.94 1.98 -3.69
N ALA A 127 16.91 2.89 -3.63
CA ALA A 127 17.95 2.89 -2.62
C ALA A 127 18.21 4.30 -2.06
N LEU A 128 18.56 4.35 -0.78
CA LEU A 128 19.02 5.55 -0.11
C LEU A 128 20.23 5.29 0.77
N THR A 129 21.12 6.26 0.90
CA THR A 129 22.29 6.20 1.78
C THR A 129 22.32 7.39 2.71
N PHE A 130 22.27 7.12 4.01
CA PHE A 130 22.57 8.13 5.03
C PHE A 130 24.09 8.23 5.17
N ARG A 131 24.62 9.44 5.01
CA ARG A 131 25.99 9.84 5.32
C ARG A 131 25.95 10.74 6.56
N ALA A 132 26.87 10.52 7.48
CA ALA A 132 27.02 11.39 8.64
C ALA A 132 28.48 11.48 9.07
N THR A 133 28.91 12.64 9.52
CA THR A 133 30.14 12.80 10.30
C THR A 133 29.84 12.47 11.76
N ILE A 134 30.56 11.49 12.30
CA ILE A 134 30.43 10.99 13.67
C ILE A 134 31.83 10.95 14.28
N ASN A 135 32.07 11.76 15.32
CA ASN A 135 33.41 11.94 15.93
C ASN A 135 34.49 12.28 14.88
N GLY A 136 34.20 13.26 14.02
CA GLY A 136 35.08 13.68 12.92
C GLY A 136 35.27 12.66 11.80
N LYS A 137 34.58 11.50 11.83
CA LYS A 137 34.72 10.43 10.82
C LYS A 137 33.44 10.25 10.00
N ASN A 138 33.60 10.22 8.68
CA ASN A 138 32.50 9.94 7.76
C ASN A 138 32.03 8.48 7.88
N LYS A 139 30.73 8.29 8.10
CA LYS A 139 30.05 6.99 8.10
C LYS A 139 28.94 6.99 7.06
N LYS A 140 28.68 5.81 6.49
CA LYS A 140 27.61 5.60 5.50
C LYS A 140 26.76 4.39 5.86
N SER A 141 25.47 4.47 5.59
CA SER A 141 24.51 3.39 5.80
C SER A 141 23.48 3.37 4.68
N THR A 142 23.55 2.33 3.83
CA THR A 142 22.65 2.17 2.68
C THR A 142 21.48 1.25 3.02
N PHE A 143 20.28 1.70 2.65
CA PHE A 143 19.01 1.00 2.78
C PHE A 143 18.31 0.91 1.42
N TYR A 144 17.41 -0.05 1.28
CA TYR A 144 16.61 -0.27 0.08
C TYR A 144 15.14 -0.39 0.46
N SER A 145 14.28 0.34 -0.25
CA SER A 145 12.83 0.29 -0.10
C SER A 145 12.26 -0.69 -1.12
N ILE A 146 11.78 -1.85 -0.68
CA ILE A 146 11.50 -3.00 -1.55
C ILE A 146 9.99 -3.20 -1.83
N GLY A 147 9.18 -2.15 -1.67
CA GLY A 147 7.72 -2.18 -1.83
C GLY A 147 6.98 -2.35 -0.50
N GLY A 148 5.71 -1.94 -0.43
CA GLY A 148 4.85 -2.08 0.77
C GLY A 148 5.39 -1.44 2.07
N GLY A 149 6.29 -0.45 1.97
CA GLY A 149 6.95 0.16 3.13
C GLY A 149 8.06 -0.68 3.77
N PHE A 150 8.45 -1.80 3.16
CA PHE A 150 9.53 -2.66 3.67
C PHE A 150 10.91 -2.10 3.34
N VAL A 151 11.81 -2.11 4.35
CA VAL A 151 13.17 -1.59 4.22
C VAL A 151 14.23 -2.61 4.65
N VAL A 152 15.25 -2.81 3.81
CA VAL A 152 16.34 -3.77 4.06
C VAL A 152 17.73 -3.15 3.87
N LYS A 153 18.76 -3.79 4.45
CA LYS A 153 20.18 -3.53 4.15
C LYS A 153 20.77 -4.69 3.35
N LYS A 154 21.77 -4.41 2.49
CA LYS A 154 22.48 -5.39 1.62
C LYS A 154 23.12 -6.59 2.36
N LYS A 155 23.11 -6.63 3.70
CA LYS A 155 23.56 -7.79 4.49
C LYS A 155 22.41 -8.34 5.34
N ARG A 156 21.84 -9.46 4.89
CA ARG A 156 20.80 -10.23 5.61
C ARG A 156 21.43 -10.97 6.79
N LYS A 157 21.56 -10.31 7.95
CA LYS A 157 21.65 -11.03 9.25
C LYS A 157 20.26 -11.46 9.77
N ASN A 158 19.19 -10.76 9.37
CA ASN A 158 17.82 -11.01 9.86
C ASN A 158 17.00 -12.04 9.06
N ALA A 159 17.45 -12.45 7.87
CA ALA A 159 16.69 -13.41 7.06
C ALA A 159 16.61 -14.79 7.75
N LYS A 160 17.67 -15.20 8.45
CA LYS A 160 17.69 -16.45 9.23
C LYS A 160 16.66 -16.46 10.38
N ILE A 161 16.40 -15.31 11.00
CA ILE A 161 15.41 -15.18 12.10
C ILE A 161 13.98 -15.23 11.55
N LYS A 162 13.71 -14.56 10.43
CA LYS A 162 12.39 -14.65 9.78
C LYS A 162 12.10 -16.05 9.23
N GLU A 163 13.13 -16.71 8.73
CA GLU A 163 13.06 -18.08 8.23
C GLU A 163 12.83 -19.11 9.36
N SER A 164 13.46 -18.91 10.53
CA SER A 164 13.18 -19.75 11.70
C SER A 164 11.76 -19.55 12.24
N ILE A 165 11.23 -18.31 12.19
CA ILE A 165 9.85 -18.03 12.60
C ILE A 165 8.84 -18.63 11.60
N PHE A 166 9.08 -18.51 10.29
CA PHE A 166 8.22 -19.10 9.25
C PHE A 166 8.02 -20.60 9.43
N ASN A 167 9.09 -21.33 9.73
CA ASN A 167 9.05 -22.78 9.97
C ASN A 167 8.31 -23.17 11.27
N THR A 168 7.85 -22.20 12.06
CA THR A 168 7.11 -22.45 13.31
C THR A 168 5.63 -22.13 13.22
N PHE A 169 5.14 -21.59 12.09
CA PHE A 169 3.70 -21.40 11.89
C PHE A 169 3.00 -22.76 11.82
N PRO A 170 1.76 -22.86 12.32
CA PRO A 170 1.00 -24.10 12.26
C PRO A 170 0.70 -24.51 10.81
N TYR A 171 0.41 -23.54 9.93
CA TYR A 171 0.07 -23.77 8.53
C TYR A 171 0.90 -22.84 7.62
N PRO A 172 2.20 -23.11 7.41
CA PRO A 172 3.04 -22.24 6.60
C PRO A 172 2.57 -22.26 5.13
N ILE A 173 2.24 -21.06 4.61
CA ILE A 173 1.72 -20.87 3.25
C ILE A 173 2.73 -20.09 2.41
N THR A 174 3.06 -20.62 1.24
CA THR A 174 3.83 -19.95 0.19
C THR A 174 3.06 -19.91 -1.12
N LEU A 175 2.30 -20.97 -1.39
CA LEU A 175 1.54 -21.17 -2.62
C LEU A 175 0.03 -21.26 -2.33
N GLY A 176 -0.79 -20.90 -3.31
CA GLY A 176 -2.23 -21.09 -3.25
C GLY A 176 -2.60 -22.57 -3.11
N THR A 177 -1.88 -23.46 -3.80
CA THR A 177 -2.06 -24.91 -3.65
C THR A 177 -1.85 -25.42 -2.23
N GLU A 178 -0.85 -24.90 -1.51
CA GLU A 178 -0.61 -25.25 -0.10
C GLU A 178 -1.76 -24.75 0.79
N LEU A 179 -2.24 -23.51 0.56
CA LEU A 179 -3.38 -22.95 1.27
C LEU A 179 -4.64 -23.81 1.09
N LEU A 180 -4.94 -24.25 -0.14
CA LEU A 180 -6.06 -25.16 -0.41
C LEU A 180 -5.90 -26.51 0.30
N ASP A 181 -4.69 -27.07 0.33
CA ASP A 181 -4.43 -28.33 1.01
C ASP A 181 -4.71 -28.23 2.51
N TYR A 182 -4.37 -27.10 3.16
CA TYR A 182 -4.72 -26.88 4.56
C TYR A 182 -6.22 -26.72 4.76
N CYS A 183 -6.91 -25.94 3.92
CA CYS A 183 -8.37 -25.78 3.99
C CYS A 183 -9.09 -27.14 3.90
N LYS A 184 -8.65 -28.00 2.96
CA LYS A 184 -9.21 -29.35 2.77
C LYS A 184 -8.93 -30.29 3.94
N LYS A 185 -7.71 -30.27 4.48
CA LYS A 185 -7.32 -31.14 5.60
C LYS A 185 -8.07 -30.78 6.88
N LEU A 186 -8.37 -29.50 7.07
CA LEU A 186 -9.01 -28.98 8.28
C LEU A 186 -10.53 -28.84 8.14
N ASP A 187 -11.06 -28.89 6.91
CA ASP A 187 -12.47 -28.61 6.57
C ASP A 187 -12.92 -27.22 7.03
N VAL A 188 -12.13 -26.20 6.70
CA VAL A 188 -12.35 -24.80 7.10
C VAL A 188 -12.12 -23.84 5.94
N SER A 189 -12.53 -22.58 6.12
CA SER A 189 -12.32 -21.50 5.15
C SER A 189 -10.87 -20.99 5.12
N ILE A 190 -10.54 -20.14 4.13
CA ILE A 190 -9.20 -19.53 4.05
C ILE A 190 -9.00 -18.59 5.23
N SER A 191 -10.00 -17.77 5.58
CA SER A 191 -9.87 -16.87 6.75
C SER A 191 -9.60 -17.63 8.05
N ASP A 192 -10.16 -18.83 8.25
CA ASP A 192 -9.91 -19.65 9.43
C ASP A 192 -8.44 -20.11 9.51
N VAL A 193 -7.88 -20.63 8.41
CA VAL A 193 -6.46 -21.03 8.33
C VAL A 193 -5.55 -19.84 8.63
N VAL A 194 -5.85 -18.68 8.05
CA VAL A 194 -5.06 -17.45 8.22
C VAL A 194 -5.16 -16.94 9.67
N LEU A 195 -6.34 -17.01 10.29
CA LEU A 195 -6.54 -16.64 11.68
C LEU A 195 -5.70 -17.52 12.62
N GLU A 196 -5.68 -18.83 12.41
CA GLU A 196 -4.85 -19.75 13.21
C GLU A 196 -3.35 -19.47 13.07
N ASN A 197 -2.91 -19.08 11.87
CA ASN A 197 -1.55 -18.60 11.65
C ASN A 197 -1.24 -17.29 12.41
N GLU A 198 -2.13 -16.30 12.35
CA GLU A 198 -1.94 -15.03 13.07
C GLU A 198 -1.95 -15.21 14.60
N LYS A 199 -2.76 -16.15 15.12
CA LYS A 199 -2.80 -16.51 16.55
C LYS A 199 -1.46 -17.02 17.08
N TYR A 200 -0.57 -17.47 16.20
CA TYR A 200 0.78 -17.90 16.59
C TYR A 200 1.69 -16.74 17.01
N ILE A 201 1.45 -15.53 16.49
CA ILE A 201 2.28 -14.35 16.75
C ILE A 201 1.57 -13.26 17.56
N ARG A 202 0.25 -13.31 17.67
CA ARG A 202 -0.58 -12.34 18.39
C ARG A 202 -1.75 -13.04 19.07
N THR A 203 -2.24 -12.46 20.17
CA THR A 203 -3.51 -12.91 20.76
C THR A 203 -4.69 -12.51 19.87
N GLU A 204 -5.80 -13.23 19.96
CA GLU A 204 -7.02 -12.91 19.20
C GLU A 204 -7.52 -11.48 19.47
N LYS A 205 -7.46 -11.01 20.73
CA LYS A 205 -7.80 -9.62 21.08
C LYS A 205 -6.92 -8.59 20.36
N GLN A 206 -5.63 -8.87 20.20
CA GLN A 206 -4.73 -7.99 19.45
C GLN A 206 -5.06 -8.02 17.96
N ILE A 207 -5.35 -9.20 17.41
CA ILE A 207 -5.76 -9.34 16.00
C ILE A 207 -7.02 -8.52 15.73
N ASP A 208 -8.05 -8.68 16.57
CA ASP A 208 -9.32 -7.96 16.42
C ASP A 208 -9.14 -6.45 16.55
N PHE A 209 -8.33 -6.00 17.52
CA PHE A 209 -8.03 -4.59 17.72
C PHE A 209 -7.31 -3.99 16.50
N GLU A 210 -6.29 -4.66 15.98
CA GLU A 210 -5.50 -4.17 14.85
C GLU A 210 -6.33 -4.17 13.54
N LEU A 211 -7.13 -5.22 13.29
CA LEU A 211 -8.03 -5.27 12.13
C LEU A 211 -9.13 -4.20 12.22
N SER A 212 -9.65 -3.95 13.41
CA SER A 212 -10.59 -2.83 13.65
C SER A 212 -9.92 -1.49 13.36
N ARG A 213 -8.67 -1.29 13.80
CA ARG A 213 -7.92 -0.04 13.53
C ARG A 213 -7.70 0.16 12.02
N ILE A 214 -7.35 -0.90 11.30
CA ILE A 214 -7.21 -0.89 9.84
C ILE A 214 -8.52 -0.49 9.17
N TRP A 215 -9.63 -1.15 9.50
CA TRP A 215 -10.92 -0.84 8.90
C TRP A 215 -11.38 0.59 9.22
N ASN A 216 -11.28 1.01 10.48
CA ASN A 216 -11.66 2.36 10.88
C ASN A 216 -10.85 3.42 10.13
N THR A 217 -9.55 3.18 9.92
CA THR A 217 -8.69 4.08 9.13
C THR A 217 -9.11 4.09 7.66
N MET A 218 -9.46 2.94 7.08
CA MET A 218 -9.98 2.85 5.71
C MET A 218 -11.30 3.61 5.54
N LEU A 219 -12.24 3.44 6.48
CA LEU A 219 -13.53 4.10 6.47
C LEU A 219 -13.39 5.61 6.66
N GLU A 220 -12.56 6.05 7.61
CA GLU A 220 -12.24 7.46 7.81
C GLU A 220 -11.57 8.08 6.58
N CYS A 221 -10.65 7.36 5.93
CA CYS A 221 -10.01 7.81 4.69
C CYS A 221 -11.03 8.03 3.56
N MET A 222 -11.95 7.07 3.35
CA MET A 222 -13.05 7.22 2.38
C MET A 222 -13.94 8.42 2.73
N TYR A 223 -14.30 8.57 4.00
CA TYR A 223 -15.11 9.67 4.50
C TYR A 223 -14.44 11.01 4.21
N ILE A 224 -13.18 11.20 4.60
CA ILE A 224 -12.42 12.44 4.34
C ILE A 224 -12.39 12.75 2.85
N GLY A 225 -12.09 11.75 2.00
CA GLY A 225 -12.00 11.97 0.56
C GLY A 225 -13.34 12.38 -0.07
N CYS A 226 -14.46 11.81 0.37
CA CYS A 226 -15.80 12.19 -0.08
C CYS A 226 -16.24 13.59 0.41
N HIS A 227 -15.60 14.13 1.45
CA HIS A 227 -15.94 15.43 2.04
C HIS A 227 -14.89 16.52 1.76
N THR A 228 -13.86 16.23 0.95
CA THR A 228 -12.80 17.19 0.62
C THR A 228 -12.93 17.63 -0.83
N ASN A 229 -13.14 18.92 -1.06
CA ASN A 229 -13.17 19.52 -2.39
C ASN A 229 -11.80 20.12 -2.78
N GLY A 230 -11.72 20.69 -3.99
CA GLY A 230 -10.53 21.36 -4.50
C GLY A 230 -9.67 20.49 -5.41
N ASN A 231 -8.40 20.86 -5.57
CA ASN A 231 -7.45 20.22 -6.48
C ASN A 231 -6.34 19.50 -5.71
N LEU A 232 -5.78 18.45 -6.31
CA LEU A 232 -4.64 17.71 -5.77
C LEU A 232 -3.35 18.52 -5.87
N PRO A 233 -2.42 18.36 -4.89
CA PRO A 233 -1.11 19.02 -4.93
C PRO A 233 -0.21 18.42 -6.03
N GLY A 234 1.00 18.95 -6.22
CA GLY A 234 1.99 18.37 -7.14
C GLY A 234 2.00 18.96 -8.56
N GLY A 235 1.13 19.94 -8.85
CA GLY A 235 1.25 20.79 -10.04
C GLY A 235 0.47 20.33 -11.28
N LEU A 236 -0.17 19.15 -11.24
CA LEU A 236 -1.07 18.69 -12.31
C LEU A 236 -2.49 19.28 -12.22
N ASN A 237 -2.80 20.06 -11.19
CA ASN A 237 -4.10 20.69 -10.96
C ASN A 237 -5.32 19.74 -11.08
N VAL A 238 -5.13 18.45 -10.80
CA VAL A 238 -6.19 17.43 -10.92
C VAL A 238 -7.30 17.74 -9.91
N LYS A 239 -8.51 18.00 -10.41
CA LYS A 239 -9.69 18.22 -9.56
C LYS A 239 -10.07 16.94 -8.82
N ARG A 240 -10.37 17.06 -7.51
CA ARG A 240 -10.99 15.99 -6.72
C ARG A 240 -12.40 15.72 -7.23
N ARG A 241 -12.68 14.47 -7.60
CA ARG A 241 -13.95 14.02 -8.18
C ARG A 241 -14.82 13.28 -7.17
N ALA A 242 -14.22 12.69 -6.13
CA ALA A 242 -14.97 11.92 -5.14
C ALA A 242 -16.07 12.75 -4.47
N HIS A 243 -15.75 13.99 -4.09
CA HIS A 243 -16.71 14.92 -3.48
C HIS A 243 -17.95 15.17 -4.35
N ASP A 244 -17.75 15.58 -5.61
CA ASP A 244 -18.85 15.88 -6.53
C ASP A 244 -19.71 14.64 -6.86
N ILE A 245 -19.10 13.45 -6.88
CA ILE A 245 -19.83 12.18 -7.11
C ILE A 245 -20.65 11.85 -5.86
N HIS A 246 -20.03 11.93 -4.69
CA HIS A 246 -20.65 11.67 -3.40
C HIS A 246 -21.88 12.54 -3.15
N GLU A 247 -21.78 13.87 -3.36
CA GLU A 247 -22.92 14.79 -3.19
C GLU A 247 -24.13 14.42 -4.07
N LYS A 248 -23.87 13.90 -5.28
CA LYS A 248 -24.93 13.47 -6.20
C LYS A 248 -25.57 12.14 -5.83
N LEU A 249 -24.86 11.28 -5.11
CA LEU A 249 -25.33 9.93 -4.76
C LEU A 249 -26.04 9.87 -3.40
N LEU A 250 -25.51 10.55 -2.38
CA LEU A 250 -25.96 10.35 -1.00
C LEU A 250 -27.35 10.94 -0.71
N SER A 251 -27.83 11.90 -1.52
CA SER A 251 -29.07 12.65 -1.23
C SER A 251 -29.03 13.37 0.14
N ASN A 252 -30.14 13.92 0.62
CA ASN A 252 -30.21 14.73 1.85
C ASN A 252 -30.23 13.92 3.17
N HIS A 253 -29.51 12.78 3.24
CA HIS A 253 -29.41 12.01 4.49
C HIS A 253 -28.46 12.68 5.49
N LEU A 254 -28.84 12.74 6.76
CA LEU A 254 -28.03 13.31 7.84
C LEU A 254 -27.13 12.25 8.47
N TYR A 255 -25.88 12.62 8.77
CA TYR A 255 -24.88 11.82 9.46
C TYR A 255 -23.82 12.78 10.04
N SER A 256 -23.12 12.35 11.09
CA SER A 256 -22.14 13.18 11.82
C SER A 256 -20.74 12.57 11.89
N ASN A 257 -20.61 11.29 11.56
CA ASN A 257 -19.35 10.54 11.66
C ASN A 257 -19.27 9.44 10.56
N PRO A 258 -18.09 8.83 10.35
CA PRO A 258 -17.90 7.84 9.29
C PRO A 258 -18.82 6.61 9.38
N GLN A 259 -19.21 6.20 10.58
CA GLN A 259 -20.09 5.04 10.77
C GLN A 259 -21.54 5.38 10.37
N GLU A 260 -22.06 6.52 10.83
CA GLU A 260 -23.38 7.02 10.41
C GLU A 260 -23.43 7.31 8.90
N TRP A 261 -22.30 7.71 8.30
CA TRP A 261 -22.17 7.90 6.85
C TRP A 261 -22.35 6.58 6.08
N LEU A 262 -21.75 5.49 6.55
CA LEU A 262 -21.97 4.16 5.99
C LEU A 262 -23.45 3.75 6.06
N GLU A 263 -24.09 3.98 7.21
CA GLU A 263 -25.52 3.70 7.41
C GLU A 263 -26.42 4.57 6.53
N ALA A 264 -26.03 5.81 6.23
CA ALA A 264 -26.72 6.68 5.30
C ALA A 264 -26.65 6.15 3.86
N ILE A 265 -25.49 5.62 3.44
CA ILE A 265 -25.32 5.03 2.09
C ILE A 265 -26.25 3.84 1.87
N ARG A 266 -26.46 3.00 2.89
CA ARG A 266 -27.40 1.85 2.83
C ARG A 266 -28.85 2.23 2.51
N LYS A 267 -29.21 3.52 2.67
CA LYS A 267 -30.55 4.06 2.39
C LYS A 267 -30.68 4.61 0.96
N THR A 268 -29.58 4.63 0.20
CA THR A 268 -29.56 5.16 -1.17
C THR A 268 -30.08 4.12 -2.17
N GLU A 269 -30.38 4.58 -3.39
CA GLU A 269 -30.89 3.72 -4.46
C GLU A 269 -29.86 2.67 -4.87
N VAL A 270 -30.28 1.40 -4.90
CA VAL A 270 -29.45 0.27 -5.36
C VAL A 270 -29.86 -0.12 -6.77
N ASN A 271 -29.05 0.31 -7.75
CA ASN A 271 -29.12 -0.15 -9.13
C ASN A 271 -27.71 -0.29 -9.70
N PHE A 272 -27.54 -0.98 -10.83
CA PHE A 272 -26.23 -1.23 -11.43
C PHE A 272 -25.40 0.04 -11.64
N ARG A 273 -26.03 1.12 -12.12
CA ARG A 273 -25.33 2.39 -12.35
C ARG A 273 -24.93 3.07 -11.03
N ALA A 274 -25.76 2.97 -10.00
CA ALA A 274 -25.46 3.49 -8.66
C ALA A 274 -24.30 2.73 -8.01
N ILE A 275 -24.30 1.39 -8.09
CA ILE A 275 -23.20 0.54 -7.60
C ILE A 275 -21.88 0.92 -8.26
N LEU A 276 -21.83 1.00 -9.61
CA LEU A 276 -20.62 1.41 -10.32
C LEU A 276 -20.08 2.77 -9.86
N LYS A 277 -20.98 3.74 -9.66
CA LYS A 277 -20.62 5.09 -9.21
C LYS A 277 -20.14 5.08 -7.76
N TRP A 278 -20.79 4.36 -6.85
CA TRP A 278 -20.40 4.25 -5.45
C TRP A 278 -19.03 3.60 -5.30
N VAL A 279 -18.81 2.45 -5.91
CA VAL A 279 -17.51 1.75 -5.87
C VAL A 279 -16.39 2.64 -6.44
N SER A 280 -16.66 3.32 -7.56
CA SER A 280 -15.72 4.30 -8.11
C SER A 280 -15.47 5.44 -7.13
N CYS A 281 -16.52 6.01 -6.52
CA CYS A 281 -16.41 7.10 -5.55
C CYS A 281 -15.53 6.71 -4.35
N PHE A 282 -15.72 5.51 -3.79
CA PHE A 282 -14.93 5.01 -2.67
C PHE A 282 -13.45 4.84 -3.04
N ALA A 283 -13.16 4.27 -4.20
CA ALA A 283 -11.79 4.09 -4.65
C ALA A 283 -11.10 5.43 -4.97
N LEU A 284 -11.83 6.35 -5.62
CA LEU A 284 -11.35 7.71 -5.90
C LEU A 284 -11.05 8.48 -4.60
N SER A 285 -11.95 8.42 -3.61
CA SER A 285 -11.83 9.19 -2.36
C SER A 285 -10.56 8.82 -1.60
N VAL A 286 -10.27 7.52 -1.47
CA VAL A 286 -9.03 7.04 -0.82
C VAL A 286 -7.80 7.51 -1.57
N ASN A 287 -7.78 7.38 -2.90
CA ASN A 287 -6.60 7.75 -3.69
C ASN A 287 -6.38 9.26 -3.79
N GLU A 288 -7.44 10.08 -3.69
CA GLU A 288 -7.33 11.53 -3.59
C GLU A 288 -6.79 11.98 -2.22
N VAL A 289 -7.16 11.29 -1.14
CA VAL A 289 -6.56 11.46 0.20
C VAL A 289 -5.10 11.03 0.18
N ASN A 290 -4.79 9.88 -0.42
CA ASN A 290 -3.42 9.40 -0.59
C ASN A 290 -2.53 10.42 -1.31
N ALA A 291 -3.00 10.93 -2.46
CA ALA A 291 -2.26 11.89 -3.27
C ALA A 291 -1.99 13.23 -2.56
N SER A 292 -2.63 13.48 -1.41
CA SER A 292 -2.53 14.73 -0.65
C SER A 292 -1.95 14.54 0.75
N PHE A 293 -1.08 13.54 0.94
CA PHE A 293 -0.42 13.26 2.23
C PHE A 293 -1.38 12.91 3.37
N GLY A 294 -2.57 12.42 3.04
CA GLY A 294 -3.50 11.90 4.04
C GLY A 294 -3.06 10.56 4.60
N ARG A 295 -3.71 10.17 5.70
CA ARG A 295 -3.53 8.85 6.31
C ARG A 295 -4.29 7.80 5.50
N VAL A 296 -3.60 6.72 5.17
CA VAL A 296 -4.11 5.63 4.33
C VAL A 296 -3.65 4.28 4.88
N VAL A 297 -4.30 3.20 4.44
CA VAL A 297 -3.83 1.84 4.69
C VAL A 297 -3.25 1.26 3.40
N THR A 298 -2.06 0.67 3.47
CA THR A 298 -1.47 -0.05 2.33
C THR A 298 -2.34 -1.23 1.94
N ALA A 299 -2.58 -1.43 0.65
CA ALA A 299 -3.33 -2.58 0.17
C ALA A 299 -2.95 -2.97 -1.27
N PRO A 300 -1.83 -3.69 -1.52
CA PRO A 300 -0.69 -3.87 -0.62
C PRO A 300 0.26 -2.65 -0.60
N THR A 301 0.00 -1.63 -1.42
CA THR A 301 0.74 -0.35 -1.42
C THR A 301 -0.23 0.84 -1.32
N ASN A 302 0.30 2.03 -1.10
CA ASN A 302 -0.44 3.28 -1.05
C ASN A 302 -1.07 3.61 -2.42
N GLY A 303 -0.36 3.28 -3.51
CA GLY A 303 -0.83 3.53 -4.87
C GLY A 303 -2.09 2.73 -5.23
N SER A 304 -2.28 1.58 -4.58
CA SER A 304 -3.44 0.70 -4.74
C SER A 304 -4.38 0.68 -3.51
N ALA A 305 -4.28 1.69 -2.64
CA ALA A 305 -4.97 1.71 -1.35
C ALA A 305 -6.51 1.77 -1.46
N GLY A 306 -7.06 2.23 -2.58
CA GLY A 306 -8.50 2.42 -2.76
C GLY A 306 -9.29 1.15 -3.09
N VAL A 307 -8.65 0.11 -3.61
CA VAL A 307 -9.36 -1.10 -4.10
C VAL A 307 -10.01 -1.88 -2.97
N ILE A 308 -9.22 -2.30 -1.97
CA ILE A 308 -9.70 -3.08 -0.81
C ILE A 308 -10.84 -2.39 -0.06
N PRO A 309 -10.72 -1.12 0.38
CA PRO A 309 -11.81 -0.47 1.12
C PRO A 309 -13.03 -0.25 0.24
N ALA A 310 -12.89 0.02 -1.06
CA ALA A 310 -14.04 0.20 -1.96
C ALA A 310 -14.86 -1.10 -2.12
N VAL A 311 -14.19 -2.24 -2.26
CA VAL A 311 -14.85 -3.55 -2.40
C VAL A 311 -15.47 -4.01 -1.07
N LEU A 312 -14.80 -3.75 0.06
CA LEU A 312 -15.38 -4.03 1.37
C LEU A 312 -16.59 -3.12 1.64
N MET A 313 -16.51 -1.83 1.30
CA MET A 313 -17.64 -0.91 1.42
C MET A 313 -18.83 -1.36 0.56
N TYR A 314 -18.58 -1.81 -0.68
CA TYR A 314 -19.60 -2.43 -1.52
C TYR A 314 -20.32 -3.58 -0.83
N TYR A 315 -19.57 -4.54 -0.27
CA TYR A 315 -20.18 -5.65 0.46
C TYR A 315 -21.06 -5.16 1.63
N LEU A 316 -20.58 -4.18 2.40
CA LEU A 316 -21.28 -3.66 3.58
C LEU A 316 -22.53 -2.83 3.26
N VAL A 317 -22.59 -2.18 2.09
CA VAL A 317 -23.68 -1.24 1.73
C VAL A 317 -24.57 -1.69 0.59
N ASN A 318 -24.24 -2.79 -0.09
CA ASN A 318 -25.02 -3.33 -1.20
C ASN A 318 -25.39 -4.80 -1.01
N GLU A 319 -24.42 -5.65 -0.61
CA GLU A 319 -24.65 -7.10 -0.52
C GLU A 319 -25.25 -7.53 0.82
N ASN A 320 -24.69 -7.03 1.93
CA ASN A 320 -25.10 -7.45 3.26
C ASN A 320 -25.15 -6.27 4.25
N HIS A 321 -26.36 -5.74 4.46
CA HIS A 321 -26.60 -4.66 5.41
C HIS A 321 -26.48 -5.09 6.88
N GLU A 322 -26.52 -6.39 7.17
CA GLU A 322 -26.35 -6.94 8.52
C GLU A 322 -24.89 -7.35 8.81
N ALA A 323 -23.98 -7.10 7.86
CA ALA A 323 -22.58 -7.40 8.03
C ALA A 323 -21.97 -6.60 9.20
N ASP A 324 -21.24 -7.33 10.04
CA ASP A 324 -20.60 -6.85 11.26
C ASP A 324 -19.06 -6.99 11.19
N PHE A 325 -18.39 -6.79 12.32
CA PHE A 325 -16.94 -6.92 12.41
C PHE A 325 -16.42 -8.32 12.02
N SER A 326 -17.21 -9.39 12.21
CA SER A 326 -16.77 -10.74 11.85
C SER A 326 -16.54 -10.87 10.34
N HIS A 327 -17.38 -10.21 9.52
CA HIS A 327 -17.24 -10.18 8.07
C HIS A 327 -16.04 -9.34 7.64
N ILE A 328 -15.84 -8.17 8.26
CA ILE A 328 -14.68 -7.31 8.04
C ILE A 328 -13.39 -8.06 8.36
N LYS A 329 -13.35 -8.78 9.50
CA LYS A 329 -12.22 -9.62 9.91
C LYS A 329 -11.89 -10.67 8.86
N LYS A 330 -12.89 -11.46 8.41
CA LYS A 330 -12.68 -12.47 7.37
C LYS A 330 -12.14 -11.87 6.08
N PHE A 331 -12.74 -10.78 5.61
CA PHE A 331 -12.30 -10.08 4.40
C PHE A 331 -10.82 -9.68 4.46
N LEU A 332 -10.43 -9.00 5.54
CA LEU A 332 -9.06 -8.49 5.70
C LEU A 332 -8.03 -9.62 5.89
N LEU A 333 -8.43 -10.74 6.52
CA LEU A 333 -7.57 -11.92 6.66
C LEU A 333 -7.29 -12.56 5.29
N VAL A 334 -8.33 -12.81 4.49
CA VAL A 334 -8.19 -13.39 3.14
C VAL A 334 -7.38 -12.46 2.24
N ALA A 335 -7.74 -11.17 2.20
CA ALA A 335 -7.02 -10.18 1.42
C ALA A 335 -5.52 -10.14 1.80
N GLY A 336 -5.22 -10.14 3.10
CA GLY A 336 -3.85 -10.15 3.60
C GLY A 336 -3.04 -11.36 3.13
N GLU A 337 -3.62 -12.57 3.20
CA GLU A 337 -2.91 -13.79 2.78
C GLU A 337 -2.69 -13.84 1.27
N ILE A 338 -3.69 -13.50 0.45
CA ILE A 338 -3.54 -13.47 -1.01
C ILE A 338 -2.42 -12.50 -1.41
N GLY A 339 -2.36 -11.32 -0.77
CA GLY A 339 -1.26 -10.37 -0.99
C GLY A 339 0.11 -10.94 -0.57
N SER A 340 0.14 -11.75 0.48
CA SER A 340 1.33 -12.48 0.95
C SER A 340 1.84 -13.47 -0.10
N ILE A 341 0.95 -14.23 -0.75
CA ILE A 341 1.29 -15.19 -1.82
C ILE A 341 1.96 -14.46 -2.98
N PHE A 342 1.37 -13.36 -3.48
CA PHE A 342 1.97 -12.56 -4.57
C PHE A 342 3.33 -11.97 -4.18
N LYS A 343 3.48 -11.50 -2.94
CA LYS A 343 4.74 -10.97 -2.45
C LYS A 343 5.84 -12.04 -2.32
N LYS A 344 5.51 -13.26 -1.90
CA LYS A 344 6.45 -14.37 -1.77
C LYS A 344 6.84 -14.96 -3.13
N GLY A 345 5.86 -15.12 -4.03
CA GLY A 345 6.06 -15.73 -5.35
C GLY A 345 6.60 -14.78 -6.42
N ALA A 346 6.41 -13.48 -6.26
CA ALA A 346 6.79 -12.48 -7.26
C ALA A 346 7.27 -11.17 -6.61
N THR A 347 6.47 -10.11 -6.64
CA THR A 347 6.81 -8.80 -6.06
C THR A 347 5.55 -7.97 -5.84
N ILE A 348 5.62 -7.04 -4.89
CA ILE A 348 4.62 -5.96 -4.69
C ILE A 348 5.23 -4.57 -4.90
N SER A 349 6.40 -4.50 -5.55
CA SER A 349 7.09 -3.25 -5.86
C SER A 349 6.82 -2.85 -7.30
N ALA A 350 6.21 -1.69 -7.52
CA ALA A 350 6.04 -1.12 -8.85
C ALA A 350 7.37 -0.89 -9.59
N ALA A 351 8.41 -0.43 -8.88
CA ALA A 351 9.77 -0.31 -9.43
C ALA A 351 10.33 -1.63 -9.97
N MET A 352 9.82 -2.79 -9.52
CA MET A 352 10.24 -4.10 -10.01
C MET A 352 9.26 -4.71 -11.01
N GLY A 353 7.96 -4.63 -10.72
CA GLY A 353 6.91 -5.39 -11.42
C GLY A 353 5.89 -4.58 -12.18
N GLY A 354 5.98 -3.24 -12.19
CA GLY A 354 4.93 -2.40 -12.76
C GLY A 354 3.67 -2.38 -11.89
N CYS A 355 2.59 -1.81 -12.42
CA CYS A 355 1.36 -1.56 -11.66
C CYS A 355 0.51 -2.84 -11.49
N GLN A 356 0.78 -3.89 -12.28
CA GLN A 356 0.26 -5.24 -12.01
C GLN A 356 0.62 -5.72 -10.59
N ALA A 357 1.81 -5.35 -10.09
CA ALA A 357 2.30 -5.72 -8.75
C ALA A 357 1.64 -4.92 -7.62
N GLU A 358 0.84 -3.90 -7.95
CA GLU A 358 0.16 -3.04 -6.97
C GLU A 358 -1.36 -3.15 -7.15
N ILE A 359 -1.90 -2.60 -8.23
CA ILE A 359 -3.34 -2.60 -8.53
C ILE A 359 -3.83 -4.01 -8.86
N GLY A 360 -3.06 -4.77 -9.64
CA GLY A 360 -3.42 -6.16 -9.95
C GLY A 360 -3.46 -7.02 -8.69
N VAL A 361 -2.45 -6.91 -7.82
CA VAL A 361 -2.41 -7.64 -6.55
C VAL A 361 -3.55 -7.21 -5.64
N SER A 362 -3.82 -5.91 -5.52
CA SER A 362 -4.94 -5.41 -4.71
C SER A 362 -6.30 -5.87 -5.21
N SER A 363 -6.50 -5.89 -6.53
CA SER A 363 -7.71 -6.42 -7.17
C SER A 363 -7.88 -7.91 -6.89
N ALA A 364 -6.80 -8.70 -6.98
CA ALA A 364 -6.81 -10.11 -6.62
C ALA A 364 -7.09 -10.36 -5.13
N MET A 365 -6.50 -9.57 -4.24
CA MET A 365 -6.78 -9.60 -2.80
C MET A 365 -8.27 -9.34 -2.52
N ALA A 366 -8.83 -8.31 -3.15
CA ALA A 366 -10.22 -7.92 -2.95
C ALA A 366 -11.21 -8.94 -3.54
N ALA A 367 -10.92 -9.50 -4.72
CA ALA A 367 -11.77 -10.50 -5.38
C ALA A 367 -11.88 -11.78 -4.55
N ALA A 368 -10.75 -12.30 -4.06
CA ALA A 368 -10.73 -13.46 -3.18
C ALA A 368 -11.50 -13.21 -1.88
N ALA A 369 -11.24 -12.09 -1.22
CA ALA A 369 -11.89 -11.74 0.04
C ALA A 369 -13.41 -11.59 -0.11
N LEU A 370 -13.86 -10.94 -1.18
CA LEU A 370 -15.29 -10.81 -1.50
C LEU A 370 -15.91 -12.18 -1.82
N CYS A 371 -15.22 -13.01 -2.61
CA CYS A 371 -15.69 -14.34 -2.98
C CYS A 371 -15.93 -15.22 -1.74
N GLU A 372 -15.04 -15.18 -0.73
CA GLU A 372 -15.25 -15.92 0.52
C GLU A 372 -16.48 -15.39 1.28
N LEU A 373 -16.65 -14.06 1.38
CA LEU A 373 -17.80 -13.48 2.06
C LEU A 373 -19.15 -13.80 1.38
N MET A 374 -19.14 -13.95 0.06
CA MET A 374 -20.31 -14.34 -0.73
C MET A 374 -20.59 -15.85 -0.70
N GLY A 375 -19.81 -16.63 0.07
CA GLY A 375 -20.02 -18.07 0.26
C GLY A 375 -19.26 -18.97 -0.72
N GLY A 376 -18.26 -18.43 -1.43
CA GLY A 376 -17.39 -19.20 -2.30
C GLY A 376 -16.55 -20.22 -1.54
N THR A 377 -16.33 -21.39 -2.16
CA THR A 377 -15.40 -22.41 -1.66
C THR A 377 -13.95 -21.91 -1.69
N PRO A 378 -13.02 -22.47 -0.89
CA PRO A 378 -11.61 -22.10 -0.93
C PRO A 378 -11.01 -22.11 -2.34
N GLU A 379 -11.40 -23.08 -3.18
CA GLU A 379 -11.00 -23.10 -4.57
C GLU A 379 -11.51 -21.89 -5.35
N GLN A 380 -12.81 -21.56 -5.23
CA GLN A 380 -13.39 -20.39 -5.89
C GLN A 380 -12.75 -19.08 -5.43
N VAL A 381 -12.37 -18.98 -4.15
CA VAL A 381 -11.62 -17.84 -3.63
C VAL A 381 -10.30 -17.65 -4.38
N LEU A 382 -9.56 -18.73 -4.64
CA LEU A 382 -8.31 -18.64 -5.43
C LEU A 382 -8.58 -18.35 -6.91
N ILE A 383 -9.71 -18.82 -7.46
CA ILE A 383 -10.16 -18.49 -8.82
C ILE A 383 -10.47 -16.99 -8.93
N GLY A 384 -11.14 -16.41 -7.94
CA GLY A 384 -11.41 -14.96 -7.90
C GLY A 384 -10.13 -14.12 -7.92
N ALA A 385 -9.13 -14.50 -7.11
CA ALA A 385 -7.81 -13.87 -7.15
C ALA A 385 -7.12 -14.02 -8.51
N GLU A 386 -7.23 -15.20 -9.11
CA GLU A 386 -6.62 -15.55 -10.39
C GLU A 386 -7.19 -14.70 -11.52
N ILE A 387 -8.51 -14.71 -11.74
CA ILE A 387 -9.21 -13.91 -12.77
C ILE A 387 -8.87 -12.42 -12.62
N ALA A 388 -8.93 -11.90 -11.39
CA ALA A 388 -8.62 -10.50 -11.14
C ALA A 388 -7.18 -10.15 -11.54
N MET A 389 -6.19 -11.02 -11.24
CA MET A 389 -4.80 -10.78 -11.64
C MET A 389 -4.59 -10.95 -13.15
N GLU A 390 -5.22 -11.92 -13.81
CA GLU A 390 -5.11 -12.10 -15.26
C GLU A 390 -5.45 -10.81 -16.02
N HIS A 391 -6.50 -10.12 -15.57
CA HIS A 391 -6.96 -8.83 -16.13
C HIS A 391 -6.05 -7.62 -15.80
N HIS A 392 -4.89 -7.86 -15.16
CA HIS A 392 -3.89 -6.85 -14.86
C HIS A 392 -2.47 -7.23 -15.31
N LEU A 393 -2.24 -8.45 -15.80
CA LEU A 393 -0.91 -8.87 -16.30
C LEU A 393 -0.39 -7.91 -17.39
N GLY A 394 0.86 -7.49 -17.24
CA GLY A 394 1.52 -6.54 -18.14
C GLY A 394 1.25 -5.07 -17.86
N LEU A 395 0.44 -4.72 -16.85
CA LEU A 395 0.15 -3.32 -16.53
C LEU A 395 1.40 -2.58 -16.01
N THR A 396 1.86 -1.60 -16.78
CA THR A 396 3.05 -0.77 -16.52
C THR A 396 2.81 0.27 -15.42
N CYS A 397 3.86 0.78 -14.76
CA CYS A 397 3.74 1.83 -13.72
C CYS A 397 4.52 3.07 -14.12
N ASP A 398 3.88 3.97 -14.87
CA ASP A 398 4.54 5.16 -15.40
C ASP A 398 3.64 6.39 -15.20
N PRO A 399 3.58 6.91 -13.96
CA PRO A 399 2.69 8.02 -13.63
C PRO A 399 3.22 9.37 -14.16
N ILE A 400 2.30 10.25 -14.53
CA ILE A 400 2.61 11.60 -15.00
C ILE A 400 3.28 12.40 -13.87
N GLY A 401 4.42 13.02 -14.17
CA GLY A 401 5.20 13.81 -13.21
C GLY A 401 5.77 13.00 -12.02
N GLY A 402 5.72 11.67 -12.06
CA GLY A 402 6.07 10.84 -10.90
C GLY A 402 5.08 10.96 -9.74
N LEU A 403 3.84 11.38 -10.00
CA LEU A 403 2.80 11.62 -9.00
C LEU A 403 1.84 10.45 -8.91
N VAL A 404 1.43 10.06 -7.71
CA VAL A 404 0.41 9.01 -7.50
C VAL A 404 -1.00 9.56 -7.75
N GLN A 405 -1.24 10.05 -8.97
CA GLN A 405 -2.48 10.69 -9.41
C GLN A 405 -2.96 10.06 -10.70
N ILE A 406 -2.35 10.39 -11.84
CA ILE A 406 -2.73 9.87 -13.15
C ILE A 406 -1.68 8.85 -13.62
N PRO A 407 -2.05 7.62 -14.01
CA PRO A 407 -3.41 7.02 -14.03
C PRO A 407 -3.79 6.27 -12.74
N CYS A 408 -3.07 6.50 -11.64
CA CYS A 408 -3.21 5.73 -10.39
C CYS A 408 -4.62 5.76 -9.79
N ILE A 409 -5.26 6.94 -9.80
CA ILE A 409 -6.58 7.17 -9.23
C ILE A 409 -7.65 6.36 -9.99
N GLU A 410 -7.68 6.45 -11.33
CA GLU A 410 -8.62 5.67 -12.14
C GLU A 410 -8.37 4.17 -12.04
N ARG A 411 -7.10 3.76 -11.93
CA ARG A 411 -6.75 2.34 -11.80
C ARG A 411 -7.30 1.71 -10.53
N ASN A 412 -7.48 2.45 -9.43
CA ASN A 412 -8.12 1.92 -8.23
C ASN A 412 -9.61 1.68 -8.46
N ALA A 413 -10.32 2.64 -9.07
CA ALA A 413 -11.73 2.46 -9.42
C ALA A 413 -11.93 1.26 -10.36
N MET A 414 -11.12 1.16 -11.41
CA MET A 414 -11.16 0.03 -12.35
C MET A 414 -10.78 -1.29 -11.68
N GLY A 415 -9.79 -1.29 -10.78
CA GLY A 415 -9.35 -2.46 -10.02
C GLY A 415 -10.43 -2.99 -9.08
N ALA A 416 -11.18 -2.11 -8.42
CA ALA A 416 -12.29 -2.47 -7.56
C ALA A 416 -13.46 -3.10 -8.36
N ILE A 417 -13.83 -2.51 -9.49
CA ILE A 417 -14.89 -3.07 -10.36
C ILE A 417 -14.49 -4.44 -10.91
N LYS A 418 -13.24 -4.60 -11.37
CA LYS A 418 -12.73 -5.89 -11.83
C LYS A 418 -12.73 -6.93 -10.71
N ALA A 419 -12.41 -6.53 -9.47
CA ALA A 419 -12.40 -7.44 -8.33
C ALA A 419 -13.80 -7.97 -8.01
N ILE A 420 -14.81 -7.08 -8.00
CA ILE A 420 -16.21 -7.48 -7.79
C ILE A 420 -16.64 -8.46 -8.89
N ASN A 421 -16.41 -8.11 -10.15
CA ASN A 421 -16.78 -8.99 -11.26
C ASN A 421 -16.01 -10.31 -11.28
N ALA A 422 -14.75 -10.33 -10.84
CA ALA A 422 -13.97 -11.56 -10.72
C ALA A 422 -14.50 -12.48 -9.61
N ALA A 423 -14.97 -11.93 -8.49
CA ALA A 423 -15.63 -12.70 -7.44
C ALA A 423 -16.92 -13.36 -7.95
N GLU A 424 -17.76 -12.61 -8.67
CA GLU A 424 -18.99 -13.12 -9.30
C GLU A 424 -18.70 -14.28 -10.27
N LEU A 425 -17.73 -14.10 -11.17
CA LEU A 425 -17.34 -15.16 -12.11
C LEU A 425 -16.80 -16.40 -11.40
N ALA A 426 -16.07 -16.22 -10.31
CA ALA A 426 -15.53 -17.33 -9.54
C ALA A 426 -16.63 -18.16 -8.84
N LEU A 427 -17.67 -17.51 -8.32
CA LEU A 427 -18.81 -18.20 -7.70
C LEU A 427 -19.58 -19.09 -8.69
N GLU A 428 -19.64 -18.69 -9.95
CA GLU A 428 -20.25 -19.46 -11.04
C GLU A 428 -19.30 -20.49 -11.68
N THR A 429 -18.03 -20.53 -11.23
CA THR A 429 -17.02 -21.43 -11.81
C THR A 429 -16.92 -22.72 -11.01
N ASN A 430 -17.03 -23.85 -11.70
CA ASN A 430 -16.68 -25.16 -11.16
C ASN A 430 -15.14 -25.30 -11.07
N PRO A 431 -14.55 -25.50 -9.88
CA PRO A 431 -13.11 -25.62 -9.71
C PRO A 431 -12.42 -26.76 -10.49
N LYS A 432 -13.18 -27.70 -11.05
CA LYS A 432 -12.60 -28.77 -11.89
C LYS A 432 -12.29 -28.29 -13.32
N ASP A 433 -12.89 -27.19 -13.76
CA ASP A 433 -12.82 -26.74 -15.15
C ASP A 433 -11.70 -25.73 -15.40
N ILE A 434 -11.15 -25.13 -14.34
CA ILE A 434 -10.01 -24.19 -14.42
C ILE A 434 -8.78 -24.80 -15.08
N LYS A 435 -8.16 -24.00 -15.95
CA LYS A 435 -6.93 -24.37 -16.70
C LYS A 435 -5.69 -23.65 -16.19
N VAL A 436 -5.88 -22.49 -15.59
CA VAL A 436 -4.82 -21.62 -15.08
C VAL A 436 -5.03 -21.47 -13.57
N PRO A 437 -4.29 -22.21 -12.72
CA PRO A 437 -4.36 -22.01 -11.27
C PRO A 437 -3.61 -20.74 -10.87
N LEU A 438 -3.98 -20.15 -9.73
CA LEU A 438 -3.38 -18.93 -9.17
C LEU A 438 -1.85 -18.96 -9.16
N ASP A 439 -1.23 -20.07 -8.75
CA ASP A 439 0.23 -20.19 -8.67
C ASP A 439 0.92 -19.98 -10.03
N LYS A 440 0.27 -20.39 -11.14
CA LYS A 440 0.79 -20.09 -12.49
C LYS A 440 0.67 -18.61 -12.80
N VAL A 441 -0.43 -17.95 -12.44
CA VAL A 441 -0.61 -16.52 -12.66
C VAL A 441 0.39 -15.69 -11.85
N VAL A 442 0.66 -16.07 -10.60
CA VAL A 442 1.73 -15.46 -9.77
C VAL A 442 3.09 -15.56 -10.48
N ASN A 443 3.43 -16.73 -11.00
CA ASN A 443 4.67 -16.92 -11.75
C ASN A 443 4.70 -16.12 -13.06
N THR A 444 3.59 -16.09 -13.81
CA THR A 444 3.46 -15.27 -15.03
C THR A 444 3.64 -13.79 -14.74
N MET A 445 3.09 -13.29 -13.63
CA MET A 445 3.31 -11.90 -13.19
C MET A 445 4.80 -11.63 -12.97
N TRP A 446 5.54 -12.58 -12.37
CA TRP A 446 6.97 -12.45 -12.14
C TRP A 446 7.80 -12.47 -13.42
N GLU A 447 7.53 -13.39 -14.34
CA GLU A 447 8.23 -13.42 -15.63
C GLU A 447 7.93 -12.15 -16.44
N THR A 448 6.66 -11.72 -16.49
CA THR A 448 6.26 -10.46 -17.13
C THR A 448 6.98 -9.25 -16.51
N ALA A 449 7.16 -9.26 -15.18
CA ALA A 449 7.91 -8.21 -14.47
C ALA A 449 9.40 -8.18 -14.86
N LYS A 450 10.03 -9.34 -15.09
CA LYS A 450 11.42 -9.41 -15.56
C LYS A 450 11.55 -8.90 -17.00
N ASP A 451 10.59 -9.23 -17.85
CA ASP A 451 10.60 -8.85 -19.27
C ASP A 451 10.19 -7.39 -19.50
N MET A 452 9.47 -6.78 -18.54
CA MET A 452 9.08 -5.38 -18.61
C MET A 452 10.32 -4.47 -18.64
N ASN A 453 10.41 -3.65 -19.69
CA ASN A 453 11.48 -2.66 -19.83
C ASN A 453 11.47 -1.70 -18.64
N SER A 454 12.64 -1.36 -18.11
CA SER A 454 12.79 -0.48 -16.94
C SER A 454 12.12 0.88 -17.09
N LYS A 455 12.04 1.42 -18.31
CA LYS A 455 11.40 2.73 -18.57
C LYS A 455 9.88 2.71 -18.42
N TYR A 456 9.25 1.54 -18.39
CA TYR A 456 7.81 1.37 -18.18
C TYR A 456 7.48 0.89 -16.74
N LYS A 457 8.49 0.88 -15.87
CA LYS A 457 8.33 0.73 -14.42
C LYS A 457 8.32 2.13 -13.78
N GLU A 458 8.42 2.19 -12.46
CA GLU A 458 8.29 3.40 -11.62
C GLU A 458 9.44 4.44 -11.80
N THR A 459 9.87 4.73 -13.04
CA THR A 459 10.90 5.72 -13.36
C THR A 459 10.34 7.01 -13.94
N SER A 460 9.10 7.02 -14.44
CA SER A 460 8.50 8.15 -15.19
C SER A 460 9.29 8.52 -16.45
N GLU A 461 9.94 7.54 -17.07
CA GLU A 461 10.78 7.70 -18.27
C GLU A 461 10.15 7.01 -19.50
N GLY A 462 8.85 6.71 -19.48
CA GLY A 462 8.18 6.02 -20.57
C GLY A 462 6.73 6.44 -20.77
N GLY A 463 5.91 5.48 -21.22
CA GLY A 463 4.44 5.47 -21.21
C GLY A 463 3.72 6.83 -21.25
N LEU A 464 2.79 7.01 -20.30
CA LEU A 464 2.00 8.24 -20.19
C LEU A 464 2.86 9.40 -19.69
N ALA A 465 3.91 9.14 -18.91
CA ALA A 465 4.73 10.18 -18.32
C ALA A 465 5.50 11.01 -19.37
N ILE A 466 5.86 10.41 -20.49
CA ILE A 466 6.47 11.10 -21.65
C ILE A 466 5.41 11.46 -22.70
N GLY A 467 4.33 10.69 -22.79
CA GLY A 467 3.27 10.91 -23.80
C GLY A 467 2.39 12.14 -23.52
N VAL A 468 2.30 12.58 -22.27
CA VAL A 468 1.49 13.74 -21.85
C VAL A 468 2.41 14.75 -21.17
N ASN A 469 2.48 15.98 -21.69
CA ASN A 469 3.35 16.99 -21.09
C ASN A 469 2.71 17.57 -19.82
N MET A 470 3.53 18.00 -18.87
CA MET A 470 3.06 18.75 -17.69
C MET A 470 2.28 20.03 -18.05
N THR A 471 2.50 20.60 -19.25
CA THR A 471 1.75 21.76 -19.75
C THR A 471 0.33 21.42 -20.19
N ASP A 472 0.06 20.15 -20.45
CA ASP A 472 -1.24 19.65 -20.91
C ASP A 472 -2.17 19.27 -19.74
N CYS A 473 -1.67 19.36 -18.50
CA CYS A 473 -2.33 18.93 -17.26
C CYS A 473 -2.73 20.10 -16.37
#